data_AF-C0AQ10-F1
#
_entry.id   AF-C0AQ10-F1
#
_cell.length_a   1.000
_cell.length_b   1.000
_cell.length_c   1.000
_cell.angle_alpha   90.00
_cell.angle_beta   90.00
_cell.angle_gamma   90.00
#
_symmetry.space_group_name_H-M   'P 1'
#
loop_
_entity.id
_entity.type
_entity.pdbx_description
1 polymer ?
#
loop_
_entity_poly.entity_id
_entity_poly.type
_entity_poly.pdbx_seq_one_letter_code
_entity_poly.pdbx_strand_id
1 'polypeptide(L)'
;MYKNGVLKNYLIGFLFFLIIACTSKDSSNEYVEEQEVDNSSKLDDASKIDEHTIGHVFHAMGVVHSKNDRKSLGENIKVFYFSEKDGYFETIPSKEGAKLIVYRYDNIYAGEAPISIYGKEAFIFVGITSDFKKIINSNLHGAKSDLIGTFKDLNIKNSKLEITVDDDNSDAKTFLESVNYIIDGVEKISPIIMD
;
A
#
# COMPACT_ATOMS: atom_id res chain seq x y z
N MET A 1 54.14 37.52 7.23
CA MET A 1 52.81 37.01 7.64
C MET A 1 51.82 37.44 6.58
N TYR A 2 51.09 36.48 5.98
CA TYR A 2 49.88 36.57 5.13
C TYR A 2 49.94 35.47 4.05
N LYS A 3 49.77 34.20 4.47
CA LYS A 3 49.58 33.04 3.59
C LYS A 3 48.34 32.20 3.94
N ASN A 4 47.44 32.72 4.79
CA ASN A 4 46.27 31.98 5.28
C ASN A 4 44.91 32.56 4.83
N GLY A 5 44.89 33.54 3.91
CA GLY A 5 43.64 34.15 3.44
C GLY A 5 42.95 33.38 2.30
N VAL A 6 43.71 32.69 1.46
CA VAL A 6 43.18 32.06 0.24
C VAL A 6 42.45 30.75 0.56
N LEU A 7 43.00 29.91 1.44
CA LEU A 7 42.41 28.60 1.77
C LEU A 7 41.05 28.72 2.48
N LYS A 8 40.85 29.78 3.27
CA LYS A 8 39.63 29.97 4.08
C LYS A 8 38.41 30.30 3.22
N ASN A 9 38.59 31.01 2.10
CA ASN A 9 37.50 31.37 1.20
C ASN A 9 37.05 30.20 0.32
N TYR A 10 37.98 29.33 -0.11
CA TYR A 10 37.62 28.10 -0.83
C TYR A 10 36.90 27.10 0.07
N LEU A 11 37.30 26.99 1.35
CA LEU A 11 36.67 26.08 2.30
C LEU A 11 35.21 26.47 2.59
N ILE A 12 34.93 27.78 2.69
CA ILE A 12 33.56 28.29 2.90
C ILE A 12 32.69 28.08 1.65
N GLY A 13 33.23 28.31 0.45
CA GLY A 13 32.51 28.06 -0.81
C GLY A 13 32.17 26.58 -1.02
N PHE A 14 33.09 25.67 -0.65
CA PHE A 14 32.85 24.22 -0.72
C PHE A 14 31.80 23.75 0.30
N LEU A 15 31.76 24.38 1.50
CA LEU A 15 30.76 24.08 2.52
C LEU A 15 29.34 24.45 2.07
N PHE A 16 29.16 25.58 1.37
CA PHE A 16 27.86 25.97 0.82
C PHE A 16 27.41 25.03 -0.32
N PHE A 17 28.34 24.53 -1.14
CA PHE A 17 28.02 23.56 -2.19
C PHE A 17 27.55 22.21 -1.62
N LEU A 18 28.11 21.78 -0.48
CA LEU A 18 27.69 20.57 0.24
C LEU A 18 26.26 20.70 0.80
N ILE A 19 25.86 21.88 1.27
CA ILE A 19 24.50 22.10 1.79
C ILE A 19 23.48 22.05 0.64
N ILE A 20 23.79 22.66 -0.51
CA ILE A 20 22.87 22.68 -1.67
C ILE A 20 22.72 21.29 -2.31
N ALA A 21 23.80 20.49 -2.35
CA ALA A 21 23.75 19.10 -2.84
C ALA A 21 23.02 18.14 -1.88
N CYS A 22 22.91 18.48 -0.59
CA CYS A 22 22.10 17.74 0.37
C CYS A 22 20.61 18.11 0.33
N THR A 23 20.22 19.24 -0.28
CA THR A 23 18.81 19.65 -0.42
C THR A 23 18.18 19.31 -1.77
N SER A 24 18.91 18.69 -2.70
CA SER A 24 18.40 18.36 -4.04
C SER A 24 18.14 16.87 -4.27
N LYS A 25 17.90 16.11 -3.19
CA LYS A 25 17.53 14.69 -3.26
C LYS A 25 16.30 14.36 -2.41
N ASP A 26 15.26 15.17 -2.58
CA ASP A 26 13.89 14.80 -2.26
C ASP A 26 12.98 15.47 -3.29
N SER A 27 13.03 14.98 -4.54
CA SER A 27 11.84 15.06 -5.39
C SER A 27 11.00 13.84 -5.03
N SER A 28 10.27 13.96 -3.93
CA SER A 28 9.06 13.18 -3.71
C SER A 28 8.22 13.33 -4.98
N ASN A 29 8.11 12.26 -5.77
CA ASN A 29 7.02 12.13 -6.72
C ASN A 29 5.75 12.01 -5.86
N GLU A 30 5.21 13.15 -5.46
CA GLU A 30 3.86 13.28 -4.96
C GLU A 30 2.97 12.81 -6.11
N TYR A 31 2.50 11.57 -5.97
CA TYR A 31 1.58 10.96 -6.90
C TYR A 31 0.26 11.72 -6.75
N VAL A 32 0.06 12.73 -7.60
CA VAL A 32 -1.23 13.41 -7.72
C VAL A 32 -2.17 12.40 -8.37
N GLU A 33 -3.10 11.85 -7.58
CA GLU A 33 -4.25 11.12 -8.10
C GLU A 33 -5.09 12.09 -8.93
N GLU A 34 -4.96 12.01 -10.25
CA GLU A 34 -5.93 12.59 -11.16
C GLU A 34 -7.22 11.74 -11.04
N GLN A 35 -8.30 12.37 -10.56
CA GLN A 35 -9.65 11.83 -10.69
C GLN A 35 -9.99 11.71 -12.18
N GLU A 36 -9.87 10.51 -12.74
CA GLU A 36 -10.47 10.23 -14.04
C GLU A 36 -11.97 9.94 -13.85
N VAL A 37 -12.79 10.77 -14.47
CA VAL A 37 -14.24 10.63 -14.56
C VAL A 37 -14.56 9.41 -15.40
N ASP A 38 -15.23 8.47 -14.76
CA ASP A 38 -15.63 7.18 -15.32
C ASP A 38 -16.55 7.36 -16.54
N ASN A 39 -16.09 6.89 -17.70
CA ASN A 39 -16.91 6.74 -18.89
C ASN A 39 -16.34 5.66 -19.80
N SER A 40 -16.90 4.46 -19.72
CA SER A 40 -17.22 3.62 -20.89
C SER A 40 -17.66 2.22 -20.45
N SER A 41 -18.97 2.00 -20.49
CA SER A 41 -19.61 0.70 -20.42
C SER A 41 -19.29 -0.16 -21.65
N LYS A 42 -18.48 -1.20 -21.47
CA LYS A 42 -18.52 -2.43 -22.29
C LYS A 42 -18.22 -3.65 -21.41
N LEU A 43 -19.24 -4.50 -21.29
CA LEU A 43 -19.14 -5.84 -20.73
C LEU A 43 -18.39 -6.74 -21.72
N ASP A 44 -17.23 -7.30 -21.31
CA ASP A 44 -16.73 -8.61 -21.75
C ASP A 44 -15.49 -9.04 -20.93
N ASP A 45 -15.39 -10.35 -20.66
CA ASP A 45 -14.46 -11.10 -19.79
C ASP A 45 -14.71 -11.04 -18.28
N ALA A 46 -15.28 -12.13 -17.75
CA ALA A 46 -15.33 -12.40 -16.32
C ALA A 46 -13.90 -12.38 -15.71
N SER A 47 -13.72 -11.53 -14.69
CA SER A 47 -12.60 -11.49 -13.74
C SER A 47 -11.31 -10.72 -14.08
N LYS A 48 -11.32 -9.77 -15.02
CA LYS A 48 -10.17 -8.85 -15.12
C LYS A 48 -10.28 -7.73 -14.09
N ILE A 49 -9.27 -7.62 -13.23
CA ILE A 49 -9.09 -6.49 -12.30
C ILE A 49 -8.93 -5.23 -13.16
N ASP A 50 -9.66 -4.16 -12.85
CA ASP A 50 -9.53 -2.90 -13.56
C ASP A 50 -8.17 -2.22 -13.29
N GLU A 51 -7.74 -1.35 -14.20
CA GLU A 51 -6.41 -0.73 -14.11
C GLU A 51 -6.23 0.18 -12.89
N HIS A 52 -7.32 0.77 -12.39
CA HIS A 52 -7.29 1.61 -11.20
C HIS A 52 -7.00 0.76 -9.95
N THR A 53 -7.71 -0.36 -9.80
CA THR A 53 -7.46 -1.35 -8.74
C THR A 53 -6.05 -1.95 -8.85
N ILE A 54 -5.55 -2.25 -10.06
CA ILE A 54 -4.16 -2.70 -10.25
C ILE A 54 -3.16 -1.67 -9.69
N GLY A 55 -3.43 -0.38 -9.86
CA GLY A 55 -2.62 0.69 -9.28
C GLY A 55 -2.54 0.62 -7.75
N HIS A 56 -3.69 0.44 -7.08
CA HIS A 56 -3.76 0.26 -5.63
C HIS A 56 -3.00 -0.99 -5.16
N VAL A 57 -3.16 -2.11 -5.86
CA VAL A 57 -2.50 -3.38 -5.56
C VAL A 57 -0.97 -3.26 -5.71
N PHE A 58 -0.48 -2.73 -6.84
CA PHE A 58 0.95 -2.55 -7.05
C PHE A 58 1.58 -1.55 -6.08
N HIS A 59 0.89 -0.47 -5.72
CA HIS A 59 1.35 0.45 -4.68
C HIS A 59 1.49 -0.28 -3.34
N ALA A 60 0.46 -1.01 -2.92
CA ALA A 60 0.45 -1.77 -1.67
C ALA A 60 1.61 -2.77 -1.62
N MET A 61 1.83 -3.51 -2.72
CA MET A 61 2.91 -4.50 -2.86
C MET A 61 4.30 -3.88 -3.04
N GLY A 62 4.42 -2.56 -3.27
CA GLY A 62 5.71 -1.91 -3.55
C GLY A 62 6.31 -2.29 -4.91
N VAL A 63 5.48 -2.70 -5.87
CA VAL A 63 5.93 -3.04 -7.23
C VAL A 63 6.29 -1.75 -7.96
N VAL A 64 7.56 -1.61 -8.34
CA VAL A 64 8.02 -0.49 -9.16
C VAL A 64 7.74 -0.81 -10.63
N HIS A 65 6.85 -0.06 -11.25
CA HIS A 65 6.48 -0.24 -12.65
C HIS A 65 6.18 1.10 -13.33
N SER A 66 6.19 1.15 -14.66
CA SER A 66 5.70 2.33 -15.40
C SER A 66 4.17 2.31 -15.51
N LYS A 67 3.52 3.48 -15.66
CA LYS A 67 2.06 3.53 -15.89
C LYS A 67 1.65 2.73 -17.14
N ASN A 68 2.47 2.78 -18.19
CA ASN A 68 2.21 2.09 -19.46
C ASN A 68 2.22 0.56 -19.34
N ASP A 69 3.01 0.01 -18.42
CA ASP A 69 3.11 -1.45 -18.23
C ASP A 69 2.06 -1.99 -17.25
N ARG A 70 1.34 -1.10 -16.54
CA ARG A 70 0.46 -1.48 -15.42
C ARG A 70 -0.56 -2.54 -15.83
N LYS A 71 -1.26 -2.31 -16.95
CA LYS A 71 -2.30 -3.24 -17.42
C LYS A 71 -1.74 -4.61 -17.78
N SER A 72 -0.64 -4.65 -18.54
CA SER A 72 0.01 -5.91 -18.93
C SER A 72 0.61 -6.67 -17.76
N LEU A 73 1.20 -5.98 -16.78
CA LEU A 73 1.73 -6.61 -15.58
C LEU A 73 0.59 -7.14 -14.70
N GLY A 74 -0.52 -6.38 -14.62
CA GLY A 74 -1.70 -6.70 -13.83
C GLY A 74 -2.40 -7.98 -14.25
N GLU A 75 -2.27 -8.42 -15.50
CA GLU A 75 -2.80 -9.71 -15.99
C GLU A 75 -2.23 -10.92 -15.24
N ASN A 76 -1.06 -10.77 -14.61
CA ASN A 76 -0.43 -11.83 -13.83
C ASN A 76 -0.82 -11.82 -12.34
N ILE A 77 -1.64 -10.86 -11.90
CA ILE A 77 -2.14 -10.83 -10.53
C ILE A 77 -3.20 -11.91 -10.37
N LYS A 78 -3.00 -12.84 -9.43
CA LYS A 78 -4.05 -13.76 -9.01
C LYS A 78 -4.93 -13.08 -7.97
N VAL A 79 -6.24 -13.19 -8.10
CA VAL A 79 -7.23 -12.61 -7.17
C VAL A 79 -8.11 -13.69 -6.57
N PHE A 80 -8.36 -13.57 -5.28
CA PHE A 80 -9.21 -14.48 -4.50
C PHE A 80 -10.16 -13.65 -3.65
N TYR A 81 -11.45 -14.01 -3.65
CA TYR A 81 -12.48 -13.30 -2.90
C TYR A 81 -12.96 -14.18 -1.76
N PHE A 82 -13.12 -13.60 -0.58
CA PHE A 82 -13.55 -14.33 0.61
C PHE A 82 -14.72 -13.63 1.28
N SER A 83 -15.76 -14.39 1.58
CA SER A 83 -16.70 -14.03 2.65
C SER A 83 -16.05 -14.32 4.00
N GLU A 84 -16.58 -13.71 5.06
CA GLU A 84 -16.11 -13.97 6.42
C GLU A 84 -17.32 -14.17 7.33
N LYS A 85 -17.21 -15.18 8.20
CA LYS A 85 -18.18 -15.46 9.25
C LYS A 85 -17.45 -16.01 10.48
N ASP A 86 -17.58 -15.33 11.61
CA ASP A 86 -17.02 -15.72 12.91
C ASP A 86 -15.50 -16.02 12.87
N GLY A 87 -14.74 -15.27 12.06
CA GLY A 87 -13.31 -15.37 11.86
C GLY A 87 -12.86 -16.44 10.85
N TYR A 88 -13.81 -17.13 10.22
CA TYR A 88 -13.56 -18.12 9.16
C TYR A 88 -13.77 -17.50 7.77
N PHE A 89 -12.82 -17.72 6.87
CA PHE A 89 -12.84 -17.20 5.51
C PHE A 89 -13.21 -18.31 4.52
N GLU A 90 -14.24 -18.07 3.71
CA GLU A 90 -14.70 -19.00 2.67
C GLU A 90 -14.60 -18.34 1.29
N THR A 91 -14.08 -19.07 0.31
CA THR A 91 -13.94 -18.57 -1.06
C THR A 91 -15.30 -18.32 -1.69
N ILE A 92 -15.48 -17.15 -2.29
CA ILE A 92 -16.66 -16.77 -3.07
C ILE A 92 -16.26 -16.40 -4.50
N PRO A 93 -17.18 -16.48 -5.48
CA PRO A 93 -16.81 -16.35 -6.89
C PRO A 93 -16.54 -14.92 -7.37
N SER A 94 -16.87 -13.89 -6.59
CA SER A 94 -16.76 -12.49 -7.01
C SER A 94 -16.55 -11.52 -5.84
N LYS A 95 -16.27 -10.26 -6.16
CA LYS A 95 -16.12 -9.15 -5.19
C LYS A 95 -17.41 -8.83 -4.42
N GLU A 96 -18.57 -9.16 -4.98
CA GLU A 96 -19.85 -8.89 -4.34
C GLU A 96 -20.00 -9.73 -3.06
N GLY A 97 -20.13 -9.05 -1.91
CA GLY A 97 -20.19 -9.71 -0.60
C GLY A 97 -18.84 -10.12 -0.02
N ALA A 98 -17.73 -9.84 -0.70
CA ALA A 98 -16.39 -10.09 -0.16
C ALA A 98 -16.12 -9.21 1.07
N LYS A 99 -15.58 -9.83 2.12
CA LYS A 99 -15.07 -9.16 3.32
C LYS A 99 -13.56 -9.01 3.29
N LEU A 100 -12.89 -9.92 2.58
CA LEU A 100 -11.47 -9.87 2.29
C LEU A 100 -11.24 -10.26 0.83
N ILE A 101 -10.41 -9.50 0.13
CA ILE A 101 -9.92 -9.84 -1.20
C ILE A 101 -8.42 -9.94 -1.12
N VAL A 102 -7.85 -11.02 -1.67
CA VAL A 102 -6.42 -11.25 -1.61
C VAL A 102 -5.86 -11.32 -3.03
N TYR A 103 -4.87 -10.49 -3.27
CA TYR A 103 -4.11 -10.39 -4.50
C TYR A 103 -2.74 -11.02 -4.28
N ARG A 104 -2.26 -11.79 -5.26
CA ARG A 104 -0.90 -12.36 -5.26
C ARG A 104 -0.19 -12.05 -6.57
N TYR A 105 1.02 -11.51 -6.45
CA TYR A 105 1.91 -11.22 -7.57
C TYR A 105 3.37 -11.32 -7.09
N ASP A 106 4.22 -11.99 -7.86
CA ASP A 106 5.66 -12.19 -7.56
C ASP A 106 5.98 -12.60 -6.11
N ASN A 107 5.20 -13.54 -5.55
CA ASN A 107 5.31 -14.02 -4.17
C ASN A 107 5.11 -12.95 -3.08
N ILE A 108 4.41 -11.87 -3.41
CA ILE A 108 3.93 -10.85 -2.47
C ILE A 108 2.41 -10.94 -2.42
N TYR A 109 1.85 -10.67 -1.24
CA TYR A 109 0.42 -10.56 -1.02
C TYR A 109 0.01 -9.09 -0.95
N ALA A 110 -1.19 -8.78 -1.40
CA ALA A 110 -1.93 -7.60 -0.93
C ALA A 110 -3.33 -8.01 -0.53
N GLY A 111 -3.77 -7.56 0.64
CA GLY A 111 -5.15 -7.71 1.05
C GLY A 111 -5.93 -6.41 0.87
N GLU A 112 -7.18 -6.53 0.45
CA GLU A 112 -8.16 -5.45 0.42
C GLU A 112 -9.33 -5.80 1.35
N ALA A 113 -9.74 -4.84 2.17
CA ALA A 113 -10.93 -4.95 3.01
C ALA A 113 -11.72 -3.63 3.04
N PRO A 114 -13.04 -3.67 3.25
CA PRO A 114 -13.82 -2.47 3.50
C PRO A 114 -13.40 -1.84 4.83
N ILE A 115 -13.39 -0.50 4.88
CA ILE A 115 -13.01 0.30 6.04
C ILE A 115 -13.87 1.56 6.10
N SER A 116 -14.10 2.09 7.30
CA SER A 116 -14.76 3.39 7.50
C SER A 116 -13.75 4.40 8.03
N ILE A 117 -13.46 5.45 7.27
CA ILE A 117 -12.48 6.51 7.62
C ILE A 117 -13.21 7.85 7.61
N TYR A 118 -13.14 8.61 8.71
CA TYR A 118 -13.96 9.82 8.92
C TYR A 118 -15.46 9.59 8.64
N GLY A 119 -15.97 8.38 8.94
CA GLY A 119 -17.37 7.99 8.68
C GLY A 119 -17.72 7.80 7.19
N LYS A 120 -16.72 7.71 6.31
CA LYS A 120 -16.90 7.37 4.89
C LYS A 120 -16.50 5.94 4.63
N GLU A 121 -17.37 5.20 3.96
CA GLU A 121 -17.06 3.88 3.44
C GLU A 121 -15.97 3.99 2.36
N ALA A 122 -14.94 3.17 2.52
CA ALA A 122 -13.76 3.12 1.69
C ALA A 122 -13.23 1.67 1.65
N PHE A 123 -12.16 1.46 0.89
CA PHE A 123 -11.39 0.22 0.92
C PHE A 123 -9.96 0.52 1.29
N ILE A 124 -9.37 -0.32 2.14
CA ILE A 124 -7.95 -0.28 2.48
C ILE A 124 -7.23 -1.42 1.76
N PHE A 125 -6.09 -1.10 1.16
CA PHE A 125 -5.17 -2.06 0.57
C PHE A 125 -3.89 -2.11 1.39
N VAL A 126 -3.38 -3.30 1.67
CA VAL A 126 -2.15 -3.50 2.45
C VAL A 126 -1.31 -4.58 1.81
N GLY A 127 -0.06 -4.27 1.44
CA GLY A 127 0.89 -5.26 0.97
C GLY A 127 1.57 -5.98 2.13
N ILE A 128 1.74 -7.31 2.03
CA ILE A 128 2.31 -8.16 3.07
C ILE A 128 3.39 -9.04 2.44
N THR A 129 4.55 -9.13 3.10
CA THR A 129 5.62 -10.04 2.68
C THR A 129 5.18 -11.50 2.82
N SER A 130 5.62 -12.39 1.94
CA SER A 130 5.21 -13.82 1.97
C SER A 130 5.64 -14.58 3.21
N ASP A 131 6.60 -14.06 3.97
CA ASP A 131 7.01 -14.62 5.26
C ASP A 131 6.22 -14.05 6.45
N PHE A 132 5.21 -13.20 6.20
CA PHE A 132 4.34 -12.58 7.20
C PHE A 132 5.08 -11.80 8.29
N LYS A 133 6.26 -11.24 7.96
CA LYS A 133 7.06 -10.45 8.93
C LYS A 133 6.91 -8.96 8.79
N LYS A 134 6.45 -8.44 7.65
CA LYS A 134 6.27 -7.00 7.44
C LYS A 134 5.08 -6.70 6.55
N ILE A 135 4.48 -5.53 6.78
CA ILE A 135 3.70 -4.86 5.74
C ILE A 135 4.64 -4.02 4.86
N ILE A 136 4.29 -3.85 3.60
CA ILE A 136 5.07 -3.06 2.63
C ILE A 136 4.54 -1.63 2.60
N ASN A 137 3.40 -1.41 1.96
CA ASN A 137 2.69 -0.13 1.98
C ASN A 137 1.20 -0.36 2.27
N SER A 138 0.51 0.70 2.70
CA SER A 138 -0.95 0.77 2.68
C SER A 138 -1.44 1.94 1.84
N ASN A 139 -2.65 1.82 1.31
CA ASN A 139 -3.36 2.92 0.63
C ASN A 139 -4.87 2.74 0.76
N LEU A 140 -5.63 3.77 0.38
CA LEU A 140 -7.09 3.81 0.48
C LEU A 140 -7.73 4.09 -0.88
N HIS A 141 -8.90 3.52 -1.12
CA HIS A 141 -9.80 3.88 -2.20
C HIS A 141 -11.11 4.43 -1.62
N GLY A 142 -11.52 5.63 -2.04
CA GLY A 142 -12.76 6.28 -1.57
C GLY A 142 -12.60 7.21 -0.35
N ALA A 143 -11.43 7.21 0.30
CA ALA A 143 -11.09 8.13 1.38
C ALA A 143 -9.63 8.58 1.30
N LYS A 144 -9.30 9.71 1.93
CA LYS A 144 -7.94 10.22 2.08
C LYS A 144 -7.59 10.29 3.56
N SER A 145 -6.41 9.81 3.92
CA SER A 145 -5.88 9.89 5.28
C SER A 145 -4.36 9.93 5.24
N ASP A 146 -3.74 10.78 6.06
CA ASP A 146 -2.29 10.86 6.18
C ASP A 146 -1.70 9.63 6.90
N LEU A 147 -2.55 8.81 7.53
CA LEU A 147 -2.16 7.56 8.19
C LEU A 147 -1.50 6.56 7.24
N ILE A 148 -1.75 6.64 5.92
CA ILE A 148 -1.04 5.81 4.92
C ILE A 148 0.48 5.99 5.00
N GLY A 149 0.95 7.18 5.40
CA GLY A 149 2.37 7.47 5.58
C GLY A 149 2.97 6.80 6.83
N THR A 150 2.13 6.50 7.82
CA THR A 150 2.50 5.82 9.08
C THR A 150 2.42 4.30 8.93
N PHE A 151 1.38 3.79 8.25
CA PHE A 151 1.13 2.35 8.06
C PHE A 151 1.86 1.81 6.82
N LYS A 152 3.19 1.89 6.83
CA LYS A 152 4.07 1.31 5.81
C LYS A 152 5.38 0.84 6.45
N ASP A 153 5.99 -0.18 5.87
CA ASP A 153 7.26 -0.76 6.31
C ASP A 153 7.31 -1.20 7.79
N LEU A 154 6.15 -1.49 8.38
CA LEU A 154 6.03 -1.91 9.78
C LEU A 154 6.20 -3.43 9.93
N ASN A 155 6.78 -3.85 11.06
CA ASN A 155 6.93 -5.27 11.37
C ASN A 155 5.60 -5.89 11.80
N ILE A 156 5.48 -7.19 11.54
CA ILE A 156 4.42 -8.07 12.00
C ILE A 156 5.04 -9.06 12.99
N LYS A 157 4.42 -9.20 14.17
CA LYS A 157 4.78 -10.18 15.19
C LYS A 157 3.53 -10.91 15.65
N ASN A 158 3.51 -12.24 15.50
CA ASN A 158 2.37 -13.08 15.85
C ASN A 158 1.06 -12.55 15.21
N SER A 159 1.10 -12.33 13.90
CA SER A 159 -0.03 -11.85 13.09
C SER A 159 -0.55 -10.45 13.46
N LYS A 160 0.23 -9.65 14.20
CA LYS A 160 -0.13 -8.27 14.59
C LYS A 160 0.97 -7.28 14.23
N LEU A 161 0.57 -6.08 13.81
CA LEU A 161 1.49 -4.98 13.62
C LEU A 161 2.17 -4.57 14.92
N GLU A 162 3.49 -4.40 14.85
CA GLU A 162 4.30 -3.84 15.93
C GLU A 162 4.24 -2.30 15.89
N ILE A 163 3.13 -1.73 16.33
CA ILE A 163 2.91 -0.28 16.42
C ILE A 163 2.00 0.05 17.60
N THR A 164 2.14 1.26 18.14
CA THR A 164 1.16 1.86 19.07
C THR A 164 0.56 3.08 18.39
N VAL A 165 -0.76 3.16 18.37
CA VAL A 165 -1.51 4.30 17.81
C VAL A 165 -2.05 5.17 18.94
N ASP A 166 -2.36 6.43 18.62
CA ASP A 166 -3.01 7.35 19.53
C ASP A 166 -4.41 6.83 19.90
N ASP A 167 -4.69 6.73 21.21
CA ASP A 167 -5.94 6.19 21.72
C ASP A 167 -7.13 7.13 21.47
N ASP A 168 -6.89 8.42 21.27
CA ASP A 168 -7.94 9.40 21.00
C ASP A 168 -8.23 9.54 19.50
N ASN A 169 -7.40 8.93 18.64
CA ASN A 169 -7.59 8.95 17.19
C ASN A 169 -8.36 7.71 16.71
N SER A 170 -9.67 7.89 16.49
CA SER A 170 -10.56 6.82 16.01
C SER A 170 -10.09 6.20 14.70
N ASP A 171 -9.64 7.02 13.75
CA ASP A 171 -9.24 6.54 12.43
C ASP A 171 -7.94 5.74 12.50
N ALA A 172 -7.01 6.12 13.37
CA ALA A 172 -5.78 5.35 13.60
C ALA A 172 -6.08 3.96 14.20
N LYS A 173 -7.07 3.88 15.10
CA LYS A 173 -7.57 2.60 15.63
C LYS A 173 -8.20 1.75 14.55
N THR A 174 -9.10 2.32 13.76
CA THR A 174 -9.74 1.63 12.64
C THR A 174 -8.71 1.15 11.62
N PHE A 175 -7.71 1.97 11.30
CA PHE A 175 -6.61 1.58 10.41
C PHE A 175 -5.82 0.39 10.97
N LEU A 176 -5.43 0.43 12.26
CA LEU A 176 -4.72 -0.66 12.91
C LEU A 176 -5.55 -1.96 12.95
N GLU A 177 -6.84 -1.84 13.28
CA GLU A 177 -7.77 -2.98 13.32
C GLU A 177 -7.91 -3.61 11.93
N SER A 178 -8.17 -2.81 10.90
CA SER A 178 -8.32 -3.30 9.53
C SER A 178 -7.04 -3.93 8.99
N VAL A 179 -5.86 -3.34 9.26
CA VAL A 179 -4.59 -3.94 8.83
C VAL A 179 -4.35 -5.28 9.53
N ASN A 180 -4.59 -5.37 10.85
CA ASN A 180 -4.45 -6.63 11.57
C ASN A 180 -5.47 -7.69 11.12
N TYR A 181 -6.71 -7.27 10.80
CA TYR A 181 -7.72 -8.15 10.20
C TYR A 181 -7.24 -8.72 8.86
N ILE A 182 -6.67 -7.87 7.99
CA ILE A 182 -6.10 -8.31 6.71
C ILE A 182 -4.94 -9.27 6.94
N ILE A 183 -4.01 -8.98 7.85
CA ILE A 183 -2.88 -9.85 8.15
C ILE A 183 -3.36 -11.24 8.61
N ASP A 184 -4.24 -11.29 9.61
CA ASP A 184 -4.81 -12.55 10.13
C ASP A 184 -5.53 -13.34 9.03
N GLY A 185 -6.35 -12.66 8.23
CA GLY A 185 -7.08 -13.27 7.13
C GLY A 185 -6.15 -13.84 6.05
N VAL A 186 -5.20 -13.06 5.56
CA VAL A 186 -4.23 -13.47 4.53
C VAL A 186 -3.36 -14.63 5.03
N GLU A 187 -2.91 -14.61 6.28
CA GLU A 187 -2.12 -15.69 6.86
C GLU A 187 -2.90 -17.01 6.91
N LYS A 188 -4.16 -16.97 7.37
CA LYS A 188 -5.06 -18.15 7.41
C LYS A 188 -5.31 -18.77 6.04
N ILE A 189 -5.51 -17.96 5.01
CA ILE A 189 -5.84 -18.43 3.66
C ILE A 189 -4.60 -18.67 2.80
N SER A 190 -3.40 -18.31 3.27
CA SER A 190 -2.16 -18.47 2.52
C SER A 190 -1.88 -19.89 2.05
N PRO A 191 -2.18 -20.97 2.81
CA PRO A 191 -2.01 -22.34 2.31
C PRO A 191 -2.90 -22.63 1.10
N ILE A 192 -4.15 -22.12 1.11
CA ILE A 192 -5.14 -22.30 0.05
C ILE A 192 -4.69 -21.60 -1.25
N ILE A 193 -3.99 -20.47 -1.14
CA ILE A 193 -3.49 -19.69 -2.30
C ILE A 193 -2.14 -20.21 -2.83
N MET A 194 -1.36 -20.91 -1.99
CA MET A 194 -0.05 -21.45 -2.37
C MET A 194 -0.13 -22.81 -3.06
N ASP A 195 -1.15 -23.62 -2.75
CA ASP A 195 -1.47 -24.89 -3.44
C ASP A 195 -1.98 -24.67 -4.88
#